data_AF-A0A6N2AT75-F1
#
_entry.id   AF-A0A6N2AT75-F1
#
_cell.length_a   1.000
_cell.length_b   1.000
_cell.length_c   1.000
_cell.angle_alpha   90.00
_cell.angle_beta   90.00
_cell.angle_gamma   90.00
#
_symmetry.space_group_name_H-M   'P 1'
#
loop_
_entity.id
_entity.type
_entity.pdbx_description
1 polymer ?
#
loop_
_entity_poly.entity_id
_entity_poly.type
_entity_poly.pdbx_seq_one_letter_code
_entity_poly.pdbx_strand_id
1 'polypeptide(L)'
;MVAQIETNAAADGGGGGGGMVGGSSPPVDESQEQLEKTKTLICALNFLSRNLPIPPDVFDAVSSIYNSDANDVDIGEGDASPADVDSLSVQNGPGMGSYGDLMADFEESLLSQRSSYTSGSGLTKLKEDRFRSHIQHRLTELEGNHSLD
;
A
#
# COMPACT_ATOMS: atom_id res chain seq x y z
N MET A 1 48.91 12.41 28.10
CA MET A 1 48.68 13.87 28.16
C MET A 1 47.22 14.09 28.50
N VAL A 2 46.98 14.95 29.47
CA VAL A 2 45.76 15.09 30.27
C VAL A 2 44.67 15.84 29.49
N ALA A 3 43.43 15.40 29.61
CA ALA A 3 42.24 16.08 29.08
C ALA A 3 41.98 17.38 29.84
N GLN A 4 41.68 18.47 29.13
CA GLN A 4 41.16 19.70 29.73
C GLN A 4 39.74 19.93 29.24
N ILE A 5 38.83 19.97 30.22
CA ILE A 5 37.43 20.37 30.14
C ILE A 5 37.40 21.80 30.66
N GLU A 6 36.96 22.75 29.84
CA GLU A 6 36.60 24.09 30.32
C GLU A 6 35.11 24.32 30.11
N THR A 7 34.44 24.38 31.24
CA THR A 7 33.04 24.72 31.44
C THR A 7 32.91 26.24 31.57
N ASN A 8 32.08 26.88 30.75
CA ASN A 8 31.59 28.22 31.02
C ASN A 8 30.07 28.20 31.16
N ALA A 9 29.62 28.37 32.40
CA ALA A 9 28.25 28.69 32.76
C ALA A 9 28.15 30.19 32.97
N ALA A 10 27.23 30.85 32.26
CA ALA A 10 26.72 32.17 32.60
C ALA A 10 25.20 32.10 32.55
N ALA A 11 24.59 32.16 33.73
CA ALA A 11 23.16 32.39 33.90
C ALA A 11 22.92 33.90 33.87
N ASP A 12 21.98 34.36 33.05
CA ASP A 12 21.39 35.68 33.21
C ASP A 12 19.90 35.69 32.76
N GLY A 13 19.08 36.22 33.65
CA GLY A 13 17.94 37.11 33.35
C GLY A 13 16.75 36.58 32.55
N GLY A 14 15.64 36.33 33.25
CA GLY A 14 14.34 36.03 32.66
C GLY A 14 13.57 37.22 32.07
N GLY A 15 12.45 36.88 31.43
CA GLY A 15 11.41 37.76 30.87
C GLY A 15 10.72 37.00 29.74
N GLY A 16 9.49 36.49 29.87
CA GLY A 16 8.30 37.28 30.08
C GLY A 16 7.79 37.75 28.72
N GLY A 17 6.92 36.97 28.08
CA GLY A 17 6.32 37.34 26.79
C GLY A 17 5.57 36.20 26.15
N GLY A 18 4.29 36.06 26.49
CA GLY A 18 3.36 35.27 25.70
C GLY A 18 3.29 35.82 24.28
N GLY A 19 3.68 35.00 23.32
CA GLY A 19 3.50 35.24 21.90
C GLY A 19 2.84 34.00 21.32
N MET A 20 1.53 34.04 21.18
CA MET A 20 0.78 33.18 20.27
C MET A 20 1.27 33.53 18.86
N VAL A 21 2.39 32.94 18.43
CA VAL A 21 2.70 32.89 17.01
C VAL A 21 1.97 31.68 16.48
N GLY A 22 0.79 31.95 15.91
CA GLY A 22 0.18 31.02 14.97
C GLY A 22 1.28 30.64 13.99
N GLY A 23 1.62 29.35 13.96
CA GLY A 23 2.34 28.77 12.85
C GLY A 23 1.43 28.87 11.64
N SER A 24 1.38 30.05 11.04
CA SER A 24 0.98 30.21 9.66
C SER A 24 1.93 29.32 8.88
N SER A 25 1.41 28.17 8.44
CA SER A 25 2.03 27.45 7.33
C SER A 25 2.40 28.49 6.28
N PRO A 26 3.66 28.50 5.81
CA PRO A 26 3.98 29.33 4.65
C PRO A 26 3.07 28.87 3.50
N PRO A 27 2.68 29.77 2.58
CA PRO A 27 2.08 29.35 1.32
C PRO A 27 3.11 28.44 0.66
N VAL A 28 2.86 27.13 0.69
CA VAL A 28 3.67 26.17 -0.04
C VAL A 28 3.47 26.57 -1.48
N ASP A 29 4.54 27.01 -2.15
CA ASP A 29 4.48 27.42 -3.55
C ASP A 29 3.93 26.23 -4.34
N GLU A 30 2.68 26.34 -4.80
CA GLU A 30 1.96 25.27 -5.50
C GLU A 30 2.78 24.73 -6.68
N SER A 31 3.64 25.58 -7.25
CA SER A 31 4.62 25.25 -8.28
C SER A 31 5.65 24.21 -7.81
N GLN A 32 6.14 24.32 -6.58
CA GLN A 32 7.12 23.40 -6.00
C GLN A 32 6.47 22.07 -5.64
N GLU A 33 5.25 22.09 -5.12
CA GLU A 33 4.48 20.86 -4.89
C GLU A 33 4.23 20.12 -6.22
N GLN A 34 3.78 20.82 -7.25
CA GLN A 34 3.55 20.26 -8.58
C GLN A 34 4.82 19.65 -9.19
N LEU A 35 5.97 20.28 -8.96
CA LEU A 35 7.28 19.76 -9.38
C LEU A 35 7.60 18.42 -8.69
N GLU A 36 7.40 18.32 -7.37
CA GLU A 36 7.65 17.07 -6.62
C GLU A 36 6.67 15.96 -7.01
N LYS A 37 5.40 16.30 -7.26
CA LYS A 37 4.42 15.36 -7.83
C LYS A 37 4.88 14.81 -9.18
N THR A 38 5.35 15.70 -10.06
CA THR A 38 5.85 15.33 -11.39
C THR A 38 7.09 14.44 -11.30
N LYS A 39 8.07 14.79 -10.45
CA LYS A 39 9.26 13.95 -10.21
C LYS A 39 8.87 12.57 -9.72
N THR A 40 7.91 12.49 -8.79
CA THR A 40 7.39 11.23 -8.25
C THR A 40 6.79 10.36 -9.36
N LEU A 41 5.94 10.95 -10.22
CA LEU A 41 5.32 10.23 -11.34
C LEU A 41 6.35 9.76 -12.38
N ILE A 42 7.32 10.60 -12.73
CA ILE A 42 8.41 10.22 -13.65
C ILE A 42 9.24 9.07 -13.06
N CYS A 43 9.52 9.12 -11.75
CA CYS A 43 10.25 8.07 -11.04
C CYS A 43 9.48 6.74 -11.07
N ALA A 44 8.18 6.75 -10.74
CA ALA A 44 7.32 5.57 -10.82
C ALA A 44 7.27 4.99 -12.24
N LEU A 45 7.12 5.86 -13.24
CA LEU A 45 7.11 5.45 -14.65
C LEU A 45 8.44 4.83 -15.08
N ASN A 46 9.57 5.33 -14.56
CA ASN A 46 10.89 4.76 -14.84
C ASN A 46 11.00 3.31 -14.33
N PHE A 47 10.49 3.02 -13.13
CA PHE A 47 10.47 1.66 -12.59
C PHE A 47 9.62 0.72 -13.47
N LEU A 48 8.41 1.16 -13.84
CA LEU A 48 7.51 0.38 -14.70
C LEU A 48 8.11 0.12 -16.08
N SER A 49 8.71 1.15 -16.68
CA SER A 49 9.34 1.07 -18.02
C SER A 49 10.50 0.07 -18.06
N ARG A 50 11.10 -0.23 -16.92
CA ARG A 50 12.21 -1.18 -16.78
C ARG A 50 11.78 -2.51 -16.15
N ASN A 51 10.48 -2.73 -15.98
CA ASN A 51 9.92 -3.91 -15.30
C ASN A 51 10.52 -4.12 -13.89
N LEU A 52 10.77 -3.04 -13.16
CA LEU A 52 11.30 -3.06 -11.80
C LEU A 52 10.17 -2.94 -10.78
N PRO A 53 10.30 -3.54 -9.58
CA PRO A 53 9.34 -3.35 -8.51
C PRO A 53 9.33 -1.89 -8.05
N ILE A 54 8.14 -1.33 -7.87
CA ILE A 54 7.96 0.04 -7.36
C ILE A 54 8.25 0.05 -5.84
N PRO A 55 9.09 0.97 -5.33
CA PRO A 55 9.28 1.14 -3.89
C PRO A 55 7.98 1.57 -3.18
N PRO A 56 7.69 1.08 -1.96
CA PRO A 56 6.47 1.41 -1.23
C PRO A 56 6.24 2.92 -1.06
N ASP A 57 7.29 3.67 -0.72
CA ASP A 57 7.20 5.12 -0.51
C ASP A 57 6.80 5.86 -1.80
N VAL A 58 7.28 5.39 -2.96
CA VAL A 58 6.90 5.94 -4.27
C VAL A 58 5.47 5.58 -4.60
N PHE A 59 5.04 4.34 -4.30
CA PHE A 59 3.67 3.91 -4.51
C PHE A 59 2.68 4.73 -3.67
N ASP A 60 3.00 4.97 -2.40
CA ASP A 60 2.19 5.79 -1.50
C ASP A 60 2.12 7.25 -1.98
N ALA A 61 3.26 7.84 -2.36
CA ALA A 61 3.29 9.19 -2.91
C ALA A 61 2.46 9.31 -4.20
N VAL A 62 2.56 8.36 -5.14
CA VAL A 62 1.72 8.31 -6.35
C VAL A 62 0.24 8.16 -5.99
N SER A 63 -0.07 7.33 -5.00
CA SER A 63 -1.44 7.13 -4.52
C SER A 63 -2.00 8.41 -3.88
N SER A 64 -1.20 9.12 -3.10
CA SER A 64 -1.55 10.42 -2.53
C SER A 64 -1.80 11.45 -3.63
N ILE A 65 -0.99 11.46 -4.70
CA ILE A 65 -1.20 12.36 -5.85
C ILE A 65 -2.52 12.05 -6.55
N TYR A 66 -2.82 10.77 -6.79
CA TYR A 66 -4.07 10.33 -7.42
C TYR A 66 -5.31 10.71 -6.59
N ASN A 67 -5.24 10.54 -5.27
CA ASN A 67 -6.35 10.86 -4.37
C ASN A 67 -6.42 12.36 -4.01
N SER A 68 -5.37 13.14 -4.26
CA SER A 68 -5.34 14.58 -3.99
C SER A 68 -6.38 15.34 -4.81
N ASP A 69 -6.64 14.90 -6.06
CA ASP A 69 -7.60 15.53 -6.98
C ASP A 69 -9.05 15.04 -6.77
N ALA A 70 -9.27 14.01 -5.96
CA ALA A 70 -10.60 13.42 -5.70
C ALA A 70 -11.43 14.18 -4.65
N ASN A 71 -10.84 15.14 -3.95
CA ASN A 71 -11.55 15.93 -2.91
C ASN A 71 -12.33 17.14 -3.48
N ASP A 72 -12.35 17.34 -4.81
CA ASP A 72 -13.16 18.38 -5.49
C ASP A 72 -14.43 17.80 -6.16
N VAL A 73 -14.75 16.53 -5.90
CA VAL A 73 -16.03 15.94 -6.29
C VAL A 73 -16.87 15.74 -5.04
N ASP A 74 -17.70 16.73 -4.73
CA ASP A 74 -18.87 16.61 -3.85
C ASP A 74 -19.81 15.54 -4.43
N ILE A 75 -19.49 14.27 -4.17
CA ILE A 75 -20.45 13.19 -4.38
C ILE A 75 -21.41 13.27 -3.20
N GLY A 76 -22.49 14.00 -3.46
CA GLY A 76 -23.58 14.28 -2.55
C GLY A 76 -23.98 13.07 -1.71
N GLU A 77 -24.28 13.39 -0.46
CA GLU A 77 -24.81 12.55 0.59
C GLU A 77 -25.87 11.56 0.08
N GLY A 78 -25.45 10.33 -0.17
CA GLY A 78 -26.33 9.18 -0.32
C GLY A 78 -26.72 8.66 1.05
N ASP A 79 -27.73 9.30 1.64
CA ASP A 79 -28.58 8.88 2.75
C ASP A 79 -28.40 7.41 3.19
N ALA A 80 -27.67 7.24 4.30
CA ALA A 80 -27.68 6.01 5.08
C ALA A 80 -28.93 6.01 5.97
N SER A 81 -30.00 5.38 5.50
CA SER A 81 -31.12 4.98 6.36
C SER A 81 -31.20 3.46 6.45
N PRO A 82 -30.84 2.85 7.60
CA PRO A 82 -31.16 1.46 7.89
C PRO A 82 -32.57 1.43 8.49
N ALA A 83 -33.57 1.51 7.62
CA ALA A 83 -34.95 1.27 8.01
C ALA A 83 -35.19 -0.24 8.13
N ASP A 84 -35.49 -0.63 9.37
CA ASP A 84 -36.48 -1.64 9.74
C ASP A 84 -36.08 -3.11 9.62
N VAL A 85 -35.53 -3.58 10.74
CA VAL A 85 -35.69 -4.94 11.23
C VAL A 85 -37.17 -5.27 11.36
N ASP A 86 -37.73 -6.01 10.41
CA ASP A 86 -38.99 -6.71 10.64
C ASP A 86 -38.97 -8.17 10.17
N SER A 87 -39.38 -8.99 11.12
CA SER A 87 -39.97 -10.32 10.98
C SER A 87 -39.12 -11.44 10.39
N LEU A 88 -38.59 -12.21 11.34
CA LEU A 88 -38.39 -13.66 11.32
C LEU A 88 -39.58 -14.38 10.66
N SER A 89 -39.63 -14.44 9.34
CA SER A 89 -40.44 -15.42 8.64
C SER A 89 -39.55 -16.60 8.31
N VAL A 90 -39.50 -17.57 9.21
CA VAL A 90 -39.07 -18.94 8.92
C VAL A 90 -40.04 -19.52 7.89
N GLN A 91 -39.84 -19.17 6.63
CA GLN A 91 -40.32 -19.99 5.53
C GLN A 91 -39.26 -21.06 5.35
N ASN A 92 -39.52 -22.24 5.95
CA ASN A 92 -38.90 -23.48 5.52
C ASN A 92 -39.29 -23.71 4.05
N GLY A 93 -38.57 -23.05 3.15
CA GLY A 93 -38.47 -23.47 1.77
C GLY A 93 -37.73 -24.80 1.72
N PRO A 94 -38.07 -25.70 0.79
CA PRO A 94 -37.49 -27.05 0.67
C PRO A 94 -35.99 -27.06 0.26
N GLY A 95 -35.30 -25.92 0.38
CA GLY A 95 -33.89 -25.74 0.05
C GLY A 95 -33.01 -25.38 1.26
N MET A 96 -33.56 -25.29 2.47
CA MET A 96 -32.75 -25.12 3.68
C MET A 96 -32.30 -26.52 4.12
N GLY A 97 -31.19 -26.98 3.56
CA GLY A 97 -30.55 -28.24 3.94
C GLY A 97 -30.48 -28.36 5.46
N SER A 98 -30.75 -29.55 5.99
CA SER A 98 -30.63 -29.82 7.43
C SER A 98 -29.24 -29.37 7.92
N TYR A 99 -29.08 -28.97 9.18
CA TYR A 99 -27.77 -28.60 9.73
C TYR A 99 -26.68 -29.64 9.41
N GLY A 100 -27.04 -30.93 9.36
CA GLY A 100 -26.13 -32.00 8.95
C GLY A 100 -25.72 -31.99 7.47
N ASP A 101 -26.59 -31.51 6.59
CA ASP A 101 -26.33 -31.31 5.16
C ASP A 101 -25.33 -30.16 4.95
N LEU A 102 -25.58 -29.01 5.59
CA LEU A 102 -24.64 -27.88 5.60
C LEU A 102 -23.27 -28.26 6.17
N MET A 103 -23.25 -29.08 7.23
CA MET A 103 -22.00 -29.50 7.85
C MET A 103 -21.25 -30.52 6.98
N ALA A 104 -21.96 -31.36 6.23
CA ALA A 104 -21.37 -32.24 5.22
C ALA A 104 -20.80 -31.44 4.04
N ASP A 105 -21.54 -30.46 3.53
CA ASP A 105 -21.07 -29.55 2.46
C ASP A 105 -19.82 -28.76 2.88
N PHE A 106 -19.77 -28.33 4.15
CA PHE A 106 -18.60 -27.66 4.72
C PHE A 106 -17.38 -28.59 4.80
N GLU A 107 -17.56 -29.83 5.27
CA GLU A 107 -16.47 -30.80 5.34
C GLU A 107 -15.97 -31.21 3.94
N GLU A 108 -16.88 -31.39 2.98
CA GLU A 108 -16.56 -31.63 1.58
C GLU A 108 -15.80 -30.46 0.95
N SER A 109 -16.23 -29.22 1.23
CA SER A 109 -15.55 -28.01 0.78
C SER A 109 -14.12 -27.92 1.32
N LEU A 110 -13.92 -28.26 2.60
CA LEU A 110 -12.57 -28.29 3.20
C LEU A 110 -11.69 -29.40 2.63
N LEU A 111 -12.24 -30.60 2.38
CA LEU A 111 -11.51 -31.70 1.75
C LEU A 111 -11.08 -31.32 0.32
N SER A 112 -11.98 -30.71 -0.43
CA SER A 112 -11.74 -30.22 -1.79
C SER A 112 -10.68 -29.11 -1.81
N GLN A 113 -10.80 -28.12 -0.92
CA GLN A 113 -9.82 -27.04 -0.76
C GLN A 113 -8.45 -27.59 -0.37
N ARG A 114 -8.41 -28.56 0.56
CA ARG A 114 -7.17 -29.14 1.05
C ARG A 114 -6.39 -29.91 0.01
N SER A 115 -7.09 -30.65 -0.84
CA SER A 115 -6.48 -31.36 -1.96
C SER A 115 -5.86 -30.43 -3.01
N SER A 116 -6.32 -29.18 -3.07
CA SER A 116 -5.85 -28.16 -4.01
C SER A 116 -4.68 -27.32 -3.48
N TYR A 117 -4.29 -27.48 -2.21
CA TYR A 117 -3.13 -26.76 -1.69
C TYR A 117 -1.84 -27.30 -2.29
N THR A 118 -1.09 -26.42 -2.93
CA THR A 118 0.30 -26.69 -3.24
C THR A 118 1.06 -26.86 -1.93
N SER A 119 1.78 -27.97 -1.78
CA SER A 119 2.66 -28.19 -0.62
C SER A 119 3.65 -27.03 -0.47
N GLY A 120 4.11 -26.75 0.75
CA GLY A 120 5.10 -25.71 1.02
C GLY A 120 6.39 -25.87 0.20
N SER A 121 6.82 -27.11 -0.05
CA SER A 121 7.95 -27.40 -0.94
C SER A 121 7.64 -27.12 -2.42
N GLY A 122 6.38 -27.25 -2.83
CA GLY A 122 5.90 -26.85 -4.15
C GLY A 122 5.93 -25.32 -4.31
N LEU A 123 5.53 -24.58 -3.27
CA LEU A 123 5.61 -23.12 -3.25
C LEU A 123 7.05 -22.60 -3.35
N THR A 124 7.98 -23.19 -2.60
CA THR A 124 9.40 -22.80 -2.67
C THR A 124 9.99 -23.10 -4.04
N LYS A 125 9.68 -24.26 -4.64
CA LYS A 125 10.09 -24.60 -6.00
C LYS A 125 9.52 -23.62 -7.03
N LEU A 126 8.23 -23.29 -6.94
CA LEU A 126 7.58 -22.35 -7.87
C LEU A 126 8.20 -20.94 -7.78
N LYS A 127 8.55 -20.50 -6.56
CA LYS A 127 9.26 -19.25 -6.34
C LYS A 127 10.66 -19.27 -6.98
N GLU A 128 11.39 -20.37 -6.84
CA GLU A 128 12.70 -20.54 -7.46
C GLU A 128 12.60 -20.54 -9.01
N ASP A 129 11.63 -21.28 -9.56
CA ASP A 129 11.41 -21.34 -11.01
C ASP A 129 11.09 -19.95 -11.59
N ARG A 130 10.30 -19.14 -10.87
CA ARG A 130 10.04 -17.73 -11.24
C ARG A 130 11.32 -16.91 -11.28
N PHE A 131 12.17 -16.99 -10.24
CA PHE A 131 13.42 -16.23 -10.21
C PHE A 131 14.38 -16.65 -11.31
N ARG A 132 14.55 -17.96 -11.52
CA ARG A 132 15.39 -18.49 -12.58
C ARG A 132 14.92 -18.01 -13.96
N SER A 133 13.62 -18.08 -14.23
CA SER A 133 13.03 -17.58 -15.47
C SER A 133 13.26 -16.08 -15.65
N HIS A 134 13.08 -15.27 -14.60
CA HIS A 134 13.29 -13.83 -14.67
C HIS A 134 14.77 -13.46 -14.93
N ILE A 135 15.70 -14.14 -14.26
CA ILE A 135 17.14 -13.95 -14.49
C ILE A 135 17.51 -14.34 -15.92
N GLN A 136 17.06 -15.50 -16.40
CA GLN A 136 17.34 -15.96 -17.76
C GLN A 136 16.77 -15.01 -18.82
N HIS A 137 15.53 -14.56 -18.64
CA HIS A 137 14.93 -13.55 -19.52
C HIS A 137 15.83 -12.31 -19.60
N ARG A 138 16.25 -11.77 -18.45
CA ARG A 138 17.06 -10.56 -18.41
C ARG A 138 18.44 -10.73 -19.04
N LEU A 139 19.08 -11.89 -18.85
CA LEU A 139 20.34 -12.22 -19.52
C LEU A 139 20.17 -12.23 -21.05
N THR A 140 19.14 -12.89 -21.55
CA THR A 140 18.84 -12.94 -22.99
C THR A 140 18.62 -11.54 -23.57
N GLU A 141 17.90 -10.65 -22.87
CA GLU A 141 17.75 -9.26 -23.31
C GLU A 141 19.10 -8.54 -23.40
N LEU A 142 19.98 -8.70 -22.40
CA LEU A 142 21.27 -8.03 -22.36
C LEU A 142 22.24 -8.57 -23.42
N GLU A 143 22.24 -9.88 -23.64
CA GLU A 143 23.08 -10.55 -24.66
C GLU A 143 22.60 -10.24 -26.08
N GLY A 144 21.28 -10.15 -26.32
CA GLY A 144 20.71 -9.79 -27.61
C GLY A 144 21.07 -8.38 -28.10
N ASN A 145 21.44 -7.47 -27.18
CA ASN A 145 21.97 -6.15 -27.52
C ASN A 145 23.46 -6.18 -27.93
N HIS A 146 24.17 -7.28 -27.70
CA HIS A 146 25.62 -7.41 -27.92
C HIS A 146 25.98 -8.13 -29.24
N SER A 147 24.98 -8.62 -30.00
CA SER A 147 25.18 -9.42 -31.22
C SER A 147 24.93 -8.64 -32.52
N LEU A 148 24.82 -7.32 -32.47
CA LEU A 148 24.54 -6.43 -33.60
C LEU A 148 25.75 -5.57 -34.04
N ASP A 149 26.97 -5.99 -33.69
CA ASP A 149 28.24 -5.36 -34.12
C ASP A 149 29.03 -6.31 -35.04
#